data_AF-A4V7V4-F1
#
_entry.id   AF-A4V7V4-F1
#
_cell.length_a   1.000
_cell.length_b   1.000
_cell.length_c   1.000
_cell.angle_alpha   90.00
_cell.angle_beta   90.00
_cell.angle_gamma   90.00
#
_symmetry.space_group_name_H-M   'P 1'
#
loop_
_entity.id
_entity.type
_entity.pdbx_description
1 polymer ?
#
loop_
_entity_poly.entity_id
_entity_poly.type
_entity_poly.pdbx_seq_one_letter_code
_entity_poly.pdbx_strand_id
1 'polypeptide(L)'
;MDTFSAEPKPPKTKQSIAWLVAIAAFALAGLVPMPVGAQNLLTLLGLGVFGFGAVIGIKHDRAHVKWLSSQPASVDPMRGSPKLPHVPQLIAFLIGIGSIGALCYLGLPLKDGGFTSADWWLLLLSITALGGFGYASKIQKKHNKAYMEWRNTKHPL
;
A
#
# COMPACT_ATOMS: atom_id res chain seq x y z
N MET A 1 -2.37 -39.02 11.65
CA MET A 1 -3.41 -38.00 11.40
C MET A 1 -2.70 -36.67 11.40
N ASP A 2 -2.53 -36.07 10.22
CA ASP A 2 -1.90 -34.76 10.13
C ASP A 2 -2.84 -33.73 10.76
N THR A 3 -2.36 -33.04 11.78
CA THR A 3 -3.10 -32.00 12.50
C THR A 3 -3.10 -30.72 11.67
N PHE A 4 -4.18 -30.48 10.93
CA PHE A 4 -4.38 -29.24 10.18
C PHE A 4 -4.67 -28.09 11.15
N SER A 5 -3.76 -27.12 11.22
CA SER A 5 -4.01 -25.87 11.95
C SER A 5 -4.96 -24.96 11.16
N ALA A 6 -5.89 -24.30 11.83
CA ALA A 6 -6.86 -23.41 11.18
C ALA A 6 -6.17 -22.24 10.43
N GLU A 7 -6.63 -21.94 9.22
CA GLU A 7 -6.11 -20.83 8.41
C GLU A 7 -6.38 -19.48 9.09
N PRO A 8 -5.40 -18.57 9.16
CA PRO A 8 -5.65 -17.22 9.64
C PRO A 8 -6.65 -16.51 8.71
N LYS A 9 -7.78 -16.07 9.26
CA LYS A 9 -8.81 -15.37 8.47
C LYS A 9 -8.25 -14.09 7.86
N PRO A 10 -8.43 -13.88 6.54
CA PRO A 10 -7.89 -12.71 5.87
C PRO A 10 -8.55 -11.43 6.41
N PRO A 11 -7.80 -10.36 6.72
CA PRO A 11 -8.33 -9.08 7.15
C PRO A 11 -8.92 -8.26 5.98
N LYS A 12 -9.15 -8.88 4.81
CA LYS A 12 -9.42 -8.23 3.51
C LYS A 12 -10.40 -7.07 3.61
N THR A 13 -11.46 -7.21 4.39
CA THR A 13 -12.48 -6.15 4.57
C THR A 13 -11.95 -4.94 5.35
N LYS A 14 -11.28 -5.16 6.49
CA LYS A 14 -10.83 -4.06 7.38
C LYS A 14 -9.67 -3.27 6.78
N GLN A 15 -8.75 -3.95 6.10
CA GLN A 15 -7.62 -3.31 5.44
C GLN A 15 -8.09 -2.50 4.23
N SER A 16 -8.96 -3.06 3.38
CA SER A 16 -9.47 -2.32 2.21
C SER A 16 -10.27 -1.08 2.61
N ILE A 17 -11.04 -1.15 3.70
CA ILE A 17 -11.76 0.02 4.26
C ILE A 17 -10.77 1.06 4.78
N ALA A 18 -9.74 0.66 5.54
CA ALA A 18 -8.73 1.61 6.05
C ALA A 18 -8.04 2.38 4.92
N TRP A 19 -7.74 1.70 3.80
CA TRP A 19 -7.08 2.34 2.65
C TRP A 19 -8.02 3.32 1.95
N LEU A 20 -9.30 2.96 1.76
CA LEU A 20 -10.31 3.87 1.20
C LEU A 20 -10.55 5.09 2.09
N VAL A 21 -10.61 4.89 3.41
CA VAL A 21 -10.76 5.98 4.39
C VAL A 21 -9.56 6.93 4.35
N ALA A 22 -8.34 6.40 4.25
CA ALA A 22 -7.14 7.22 4.12
C ALA A 22 -7.14 8.04 2.82
N ILE A 23 -7.48 7.43 1.68
CA ILE A 23 -7.60 8.12 0.38
C ILE A 23 -8.67 9.21 0.44
N ALA A 24 -9.83 8.91 1.02
CA ALA A 24 -10.91 9.88 1.20
C ALA A 24 -10.47 11.04 2.10
N ALA A 25 -9.73 10.77 3.18
CA ALA A 25 -9.18 11.81 4.05
C ALA A 25 -8.18 12.71 3.30
N PHE A 26 -7.28 12.16 2.49
CA PHE A 26 -6.36 12.97 1.69
C PHE A 26 -7.08 13.76 0.59
N ALA A 27 -8.09 13.18 -0.06
CA ALA A 27 -8.88 13.86 -1.08
C ALA A 27 -9.69 15.01 -0.47
N LEU A 28 -10.32 14.80 0.69
CA LEU A 28 -11.04 15.85 1.40
C LEU A 28 -10.08 16.96 1.85
N ALA A 29 -8.93 16.60 2.42
CA ALA A 29 -7.93 17.57 2.84
C ALA A 29 -7.40 18.41 1.66
N GLY A 30 -7.19 17.82 0.48
CA GLY A 30 -6.66 18.54 -0.67
C GLY A 30 -7.69 19.35 -1.47
N LEU A 31 -8.94 18.91 -1.53
CA LEU A 31 -9.95 19.46 -2.45
C LEU A 31 -10.98 20.36 -1.77
N VAL A 32 -11.27 20.15 -0.48
CA VAL A 32 -12.30 20.91 0.23
C VAL A 32 -11.63 22.09 0.96
N PRO A 33 -12.06 23.34 0.71
CA PRO A 33 -11.58 24.47 1.49
C PRO A 33 -12.04 24.30 2.94
N MET A 34 -11.10 24.16 3.86
CA MET A 34 -11.37 23.95 5.27
C MET A 34 -10.34 24.70 6.13
N PRO A 35 -10.66 24.99 7.41
CA PRO A 35 -9.71 25.64 8.31
C PRO A 35 -8.43 24.80 8.44
N VAL A 36 -7.28 25.47 8.51
CA VAL A 36 -5.95 24.82 8.58
C VAL A 36 -5.88 23.74 9.66
N GLY A 37 -6.49 23.98 10.83
CA GLY A 37 -6.56 22.99 11.91
C GLY A 37 -7.30 21.71 11.53
N ALA A 38 -8.42 21.81 10.81
CA ALA A 38 -9.21 20.67 10.35
C ALA A 38 -8.48 19.88 9.26
N GLN A 39 -7.79 20.57 8.34
CA GLN A 39 -7.01 19.94 7.27
C GLN A 39 -5.79 19.19 7.82
N ASN A 40 -5.08 19.78 8.77
CA ASN A 40 -3.94 19.15 9.45
C ASN A 40 -4.38 17.90 10.21
N LEU A 41 -5.50 17.98 10.92
CA LEU A 41 -6.09 16.82 11.61
C LEU A 41 -6.45 15.71 10.61
N LEU A 42 -7.09 16.03 9.48
CA LEU A 42 -7.44 15.06 8.45
C LEU A 42 -6.21 14.41 7.82
N THR A 43 -5.14 15.19 7.59
CA THR A 43 -3.91 14.71 6.96
C THR A 43 -3.16 13.75 7.90
N LEU A 44 -3.08 14.10 9.19
CA LEU A 44 -2.51 13.23 10.22
C LEU A 44 -3.34 11.95 10.41
N LEU A 45 -4.67 12.05 10.40
CA LEU A 45 -5.56 10.89 10.43
C LEU A 45 -5.36 9.99 9.21
N GLY A 46 -5.26 10.57 8.01
CA GLY A 46 -4.99 9.84 6.76
C GLY A 46 -3.68 9.05 6.84
N LEU A 47 -2.60 9.70 7.29
CA LEU A 47 -1.29 9.05 7.50
C LEU A 47 -1.36 7.96 8.57
N GLY A 48 -2.04 8.21 9.69
CA GLY A 48 -2.17 7.26 10.80
C GLY A 48 -2.97 6.01 10.42
N VAL A 49 -4.13 6.18 9.77
CA VAL A 49 -4.96 5.07 9.27
C VAL A 49 -4.20 4.25 8.23
N PHE A 50 -3.44 4.93 7.36
CA PHE A 50 -2.61 4.25 6.36
C PHE A 50 -1.48 3.42 7.00
N GLY A 51 -0.73 4.01 7.93
CA GLY A 51 0.32 3.33 8.68
C GLY A 51 -0.22 2.12 9.45
N PHE A 52 -1.38 2.26 10.09
CA PHE A 52 -2.05 1.17 10.78
C PHE A 52 -2.45 0.03 9.83
N GLY A 53 -3.02 0.36 8.67
CA GLY A 53 -3.35 -0.62 7.63
C GLY A 53 -2.12 -1.40 7.12
N ALA A 54 -0.98 -0.72 6.98
CA ALA A 54 0.28 -1.35 6.61
C ALA A 54 0.80 -2.33 7.69
N VAL A 55 0.75 -1.93 8.96
CA VAL A 55 1.18 -2.78 10.09
C VAL A 55 0.32 -4.05 10.20
N ILE A 56 -1.01 -3.93 10.05
CA ILE A 56 -1.90 -5.10 10.02
C ILE A 56 -1.54 -6.03 8.87
N GLY A 57 -1.30 -5.46 7.68
CA GLY A 57 -0.91 -6.23 6.50
C GLY A 57 0.37 -7.04 6.74
N ILE A 58 1.41 -6.42 7.30
CA ILE A 58 2.69 -7.11 7.60
C ILE A 58 2.49 -8.22 8.65
N LYS A 59 1.74 -7.94 9.73
CA LYS A 59 1.49 -8.94 10.78
C LYS A 59 0.74 -10.15 10.22
N HIS A 60 -0.27 -9.91 9.39
CA HIS A 60 -1.02 -10.98 8.74
C HIS A 60 -0.14 -11.79 7.78
N ASP A 61 0.66 -11.13 6.95
CA ASP A 61 1.55 -11.80 5.99
C ASP A 61 2.56 -12.70 6.72
N ARG A 62 3.18 -12.19 7.79
CA ARG A 62 4.07 -13.00 8.66
C ARG A 62 3.36 -14.19 9.29
N ALA A 63 2.12 -14.00 9.76
CA ALA A 63 1.33 -15.08 10.34
C ALA A 63 0.95 -16.14 9.29
N HIS A 64 0.61 -15.72 8.07
CA HIS A 64 0.26 -16.60 6.96
C HIS A 64 1.48 -17.39 6.47
N VAL A 65 2.65 -16.76 6.33
CA VAL A 65 3.90 -17.46 5.97
C VAL A 65 4.28 -18.49 7.03
N LYS A 66 4.15 -18.15 8.32
CA LYS A 66 4.40 -19.11 9.42
C LYS A 66 3.42 -20.28 9.38
N TRP A 67 2.14 -19.99 9.17
CA TRP A 67 1.12 -21.01 9.03
C TRP A 67 1.41 -21.94 7.84
N LEU A 68 1.71 -21.39 6.65
CA LEU A 68 2.12 -22.17 5.47
C LEU A 68 3.34 -23.06 5.74
N SER A 69 4.34 -22.54 6.46
CA SER A 69 5.54 -23.34 6.81
C SER A 69 5.26 -24.48 7.80
N SER A 70 4.16 -24.40 8.55
CA SER A 70 3.75 -25.42 9.52
C SER A 70 2.81 -26.49 8.95
N GLN A 71 2.34 -26.32 7.72
CA GLN A 71 1.42 -27.26 7.08
C GLN A 71 2.15 -28.32 6.24
N PRO A 72 1.60 -29.54 6.10
CA PRO A 72 2.15 -30.55 5.21
C PRO A 72 2.10 -30.10 3.74
N ALA A 73 2.91 -30.75 2.90
CA ALA A 73 3.12 -30.36 1.50
C ALA A 73 1.85 -30.31 0.64
N SER A 74 0.84 -31.09 1.01
CA SER A 74 -0.44 -31.23 0.33
C SER A 74 -1.40 -30.05 0.54
N VAL A 75 -1.16 -29.20 1.55
CA VAL A 75 -2.07 -28.11 1.93
C VAL A 75 -1.78 -26.82 1.18
N ASP A 76 -0.58 -26.68 0.61
CA ASP A 76 -0.16 -25.51 -0.13
C ASP A 76 -0.19 -25.79 -1.65
N PRO A 77 -1.31 -25.53 -2.34
CA PRO A 77 -1.39 -25.65 -3.80
C PRO A 77 -0.45 -24.67 -4.52
N MET A 78 0.10 -23.68 -3.81
CA MET A 78 1.00 -22.65 -4.34
C MET A 78 2.47 -22.94 -4.01
N ARG A 79 2.78 -24.12 -3.49
CA ARG A 79 4.13 -24.49 -3.08
C ARG A 79 5.10 -24.45 -4.27
N GLY A 80 6.16 -23.64 -4.12
CA GLY A 80 7.15 -23.41 -5.17
C GLY A 80 6.81 -22.26 -6.13
N SER A 81 5.70 -21.54 -5.92
CA SER A 81 5.41 -20.31 -6.64
C SER A 81 6.42 -19.20 -6.31
N PRO A 82 6.64 -18.24 -7.22
CA PRO A 82 7.52 -17.10 -6.96
C PRO A 82 7.06 -16.32 -5.72
N LYS A 83 7.96 -16.10 -4.76
CA LYS A 83 7.67 -15.31 -3.56
C LYS A 83 7.25 -13.90 -3.94
N LEU A 84 6.15 -13.43 -3.36
CA LEU A 84 5.67 -12.07 -3.59
C LEU A 84 6.61 -11.08 -2.88
N PRO A 85 7.17 -10.10 -3.60
CA PRO A 85 8.09 -9.11 -3.02
C PRO A 85 7.30 -8.04 -2.24
N HIS A 86 6.61 -8.47 -1.17
CA HIS A 86 5.72 -7.62 -0.36
C HIS A 86 6.41 -6.40 0.24
N VAL A 87 7.64 -6.57 0.75
CA VAL A 87 8.40 -5.50 1.41
C VAL A 87 8.75 -4.34 0.44
N PRO A 88 9.41 -4.56 -0.71
CA PRO A 88 9.73 -3.47 -1.62
C PRO A 88 8.49 -2.84 -2.27
N GLN A 89 7.43 -3.63 -2.51
CA GLN A 89 6.14 -3.08 -2.98
C GLN A 89 5.53 -2.15 -1.92
N LEU A 90 5.52 -2.57 -0.65
CA LEU A 90 4.99 -1.77 0.45
C LEU A 90 5.79 -0.49 0.68
N ILE A 91 7.12 -0.56 0.65
CA ILE A 91 8.00 0.62 0.78
C ILE A 91 7.71 1.63 -0.33
N ALA A 92 7.56 1.17 -1.58
CA ALA A 92 7.25 2.03 -2.70
C ALA A 92 5.86 2.68 -2.58
N PHE A 93 4.87 1.96 -2.08
CA PHE A 93 3.56 2.52 -1.74
C PHE A 93 3.63 3.57 -0.63
N LEU A 94 4.39 3.30 0.43
CA LEU A 94 4.58 4.24 1.55
C LEU A 94 5.27 5.52 1.10
N ILE A 95 6.29 5.43 0.26
CA ILE A 95 6.93 6.60 -0.36
C ILE A 95 5.90 7.39 -1.17
N GLY A 96 5.13 6.72 -2.02
CA GLY A 96 4.15 7.40 -2.86
C GLY A 96 3.09 8.16 -2.07
N ILE A 97 2.62 7.58 -0.96
CA ILE A 97 1.60 8.16 -0.10
C ILE A 97 2.16 9.23 0.81
N GLY A 98 3.37 9.04 1.34
CA GLY A 98 4.08 10.09 2.06
C GLY A 98 4.28 11.33 1.21
N SER A 99 4.62 11.17 -0.07
CA SER A 99 4.74 12.28 -1.02
C SER A 99 3.41 12.98 -1.29
N ILE A 100 2.29 12.25 -1.42
CA ILE A 100 0.95 12.86 -1.54
C ILE A 100 0.59 13.62 -0.26
N GLY A 101 0.78 13.02 0.91
CA GLY A 101 0.50 13.68 2.19
C GLY A 101 1.32 14.96 2.35
N ALA A 102 2.60 14.92 1.98
CA ALA A 102 3.48 16.09 1.98
C ALA A 102 3.02 17.16 0.98
N LEU A 103 2.57 16.78 -0.22
CA LEU A 103 1.98 17.72 -1.19
C LEU A 103 0.72 18.40 -0.65
N CYS A 104 -0.19 17.63 -0.05
CA CYS A 104 -1.41 18.19 0.54
C CYS A 104 -1.12 19.16 1.69
N TYR A 105 -0.07 18.88 2.47
CA TYR A 105 0.35 19.74 3.57
C TYR A 105 1.11 20.99 3.09
N LEU A 106 2.10 20.84 2.22
CA LEU A 106 2.96 21.95 1.77
C LEU A 106 2.29 22.79 0.66
N GLY A 107 1.27 22.25 -0.01
CA GLY A 107 0.41 22.98 -0.93
C GLY A 107 -0.55 23.95 -0.24
N LEU A 108 -0.73 23.86 1.08
CA LEU A 108 -1.56 24.76 1.89
C LEU A 108 -1.25 26.25 1.66
N PRO A 109 0.01 26.72 1.88
CA PRO A 109 0.35 28.13 1.68
C PRO A 109 0.21 28.59 0.22
N LEU A 110 0.31 27.67 -0.76
CA LEU A 110 0.20 28.00 -2.18
C LEU A 110 -1.24 28.26 -2.64
N LYS A 111 -2.23 27.71 -1.93
CA LYS A 111 -3.65 27.92 -2.24
C LYS A 111 -4.05 29.39 -2.12
N ASP A 112 -3.44 30.09 -1.17
CA ASP A 112 -3.74 31.50 -0.86
C ASP A 112 -2.70 32.47 -1.44
N GLY A 113 -1.42 32.07 -1.53
CA GLY A 113 -0.32 32.91 -2.01
C GLY A 113 0.02 32.78 -3.50
N GLY A 114 -0.52 31.75 -4.18
CA GLY A 114 -0.14 31.41 -5.55
C GLY A 114 1.20 30.65 -5.63
N PHE A 115 1.43 29.98 -6.75
CA PHE A 115 2.64 29.18 -6.97
C PHE A 115 3.82 30.06 -7.37
N THR A 116 4.86 30.16 -6.53
CA THR A 116 6.04 30.98 -6.83
C THR A 116 7.20 30.15 -7.39
N SER A 117 8.22 30.81 -7.94
CA SER A 117 9.44 30.16 -8.40
C SER A 117 10.22 29.46 -7.29
N ALA A 118 10.03 29.83 -6.02
CA ALA A 118 10.62 29.15 -4.88
C ALA A 118 9.93 27.81 -4.56
N ASP A 119 8.73 27.57 -5.08
CA ASP A 119 7.87 26.43 -4.74
C ASP A 119 7.94 25.28 -5.76
N TRP A 120 8.73 25.46 -6.82
CA TRP A 120 8.87 24.48 -7.92
C TRP A 120 9.28 23.08 -7.44
N TRP A 121 10.03 23.00 -6.33
CA TRP A 121 10.47 21.74 -5.73
C TRP A 121 9.29 20.88 -5.26
N LEU A 122 8.12 21.45 -4.99
CA LEU A 122 6.93 20.70 -4.64
C LEU A 122 6.45 19.79 -5.77
N LEU A 123 6.75 20.13 -7.03
CA LEU A 123 6.48 19.24 -8.17
C LEU A 123 7.30 17.94 -8.11
N LEU A 124 8.46 17.95 -7.43
CA LEU A 124 9.26 16.74 -7.21
C LEU A 124 8.51 15.75 -6.32
N LEU A 125 7.64 16.21 -5.42
CA LEU A 125 6.81 15.31 -4.61
C LEU A 125 5.77 14.60 -5.49
N SER A 126 5.22 15.26 -6.52
CA SER A 126 4.31 14.63 -7.48
C SER A 126 5.03 13.57 -8.31
N ILE A 127 6.25 13.86 -8.75
CA ILE A 127 7.12 12.91 -9.45
C ILE A 127 7.48 11.73 -8.54
N THR A 128 7.77 12.00 -7.27
CA THR A 128 8.09 10.97 -6.26
C THR A 128 6.87 10.10 -5.97
N ALA A 129 5.68 10.69 -5.89
CA ALA A 129 4.42 9.96 -5.77
C ALA A 129 4.22 9.00 -6.93
N LEU A 130 4.28 9.51 -8.17
CA LEU A 130 4.17 8.72 -9.39
C LEU A 130 5.25 7.65 -9.48
N GLY A 131 6.49 7.96 -9.08
CA GLY A 131 7.60 7.02 -9.03
C GLY A 131 7.36 5.88 -8.04
N GLY A 132 6.87 6.19 -6.84
CA GLY A 132 6.53 5.20 -5.82
C GLY A 132 5.43 4.25 -6.27
N PHE A 133 4.31 4.79 -6.76
CA PHE A 133 3.21 3.95 -7.28
C PHE A 133 3.59 3.18 -8.55
N GLY A 134 4.33 3.82 -9.46
CA GLY A 134 4.80 3.20 -10.70
C GLY A 134 5.76 2.04 -10.43
N TYR A 135 6.68 2.21 -9.48
CA TYR A 135 7.60 1.15 -9.07
C TYR A 135 6.86 -0.02 -8.38
N ALA A 136 5.91 0.28 -7.49
CA ALA A 136 5.05 -0.74 -6.87
C ALA A 136 4.26 -1.53 -7.93
N SER A 137 3.69 -0.84 -8.92
CA SER A 137 2.96 -1.47 -10.03
C SER A 137 3.87 -2.33 -10.90
N LYS A 138 5.10 -1.88 -11.19
CA LYS A 138 6.09 -2.65 -11.95
C LYS A 138 6.46 -3.95 -11.23
N ILE A 139 6.70 -3.88 -9.93
CA ILE A 139 6.97 -5.06 -9.09
C ILE A 139 5.80 -6.05 -9.15
N GLN A 140 4.58 -5.56 -8.99
CA GLN A 140 3.38 -6.38 -9.04
C GLN A 140 3.18 -7.04 -10.42
N LYS A 141 3.39 -6.30 -11.52
CA LYS A 141 3.32 -6.85 -12.88
C LYS A 141 4.37 -7.95 -13.12
N LYS A 142 5.60 -7.74 -12.65
CA LYS A 142 6.68 -8.73 -12.77
C LYS A 142 6.35 -10.01 -12.01
N HIS A 143 5.81 -9.87 -10.79
CA HIS A 143 5.37 -11.02 -9.98
C HIS A 143 4.20 -11.76 -10.65
N ASN A 144 3.16 -11.04 -11.09
CA ASN A 144 2.02 -11.65 -11.80
C ASN A 144 2.47 -12.42 -13.05
N LYS A 145 3.43 -11.89 -13.82
CA LYS A 145 3.98 -12.60 -14.99
C LYS A 145 4.66 -13.91 -14.58
N ALA A 146 5.57 -13.85 -13.60
CA ALA A 146 6.26 -15.04 -13.09
C ALA A 146 5.28 -16.07 -12.49
N TYR A 147 4.23 -15.59 -11.82
CA TYR A 147 3.17 -16.43 -11.29
C TYR A 147 2.37 -17.13 -12.38
N MET A 148 1.98 -16.41 -13.45
CA MET A 148 1.26 -17.01 -14.58
C MET A 148 2.11 -18.03 -15.33
N GLU A 149 3.42 -17.78 -15.50
CA GLU A 149 4.36 -18.75 -16.08
C GLU A 149 4.48 -20.01 -15.21
N TRP A 150 4.62 -19.85 -13.89
CA TRP A 150 4.60 -20.97 -12.94
C TRP A 150 3.27 -21.74 -12.99
N ARG A 151 2.14 -21.04 -13.04
CA ARG A 151 0.81 -21.67 -13.13
C ARG A 151 0.67 -22.50 -14.41
N ASN A 152 1.08 -21.96 -15.54
CA ASN A 152 0.99 -22.63 -16.84
C ASN A 152 1.90 -23.86 -16.94
N THR A 153 3.02 -23.91 -16.20
CA THR A 153 3.87 -25.11 -16.14
C THR A 153 3.30 -26.21 -15.25
N LYS A 154 2.48 -25.87 -14.24
CA LYS A 154 1.81 -26.81 -13.35
C LYS A 154 0.48 -27.34 -13.89
N HIS A 155 -0.24 -26.49 -14.63
CA HIS A 155 -1.51 -26.80 -15.27
C HIS A 155 -1.49 -26.28 -16.71
N PRO A 156 -0.85 -27.00 -17.65
CA PRO A 156 -0.97 -26.65 -19.06
C PRO A 156 -2.44 -26.74 -19.46
N LEU A 157 -2.94 -25.67 -20.08
CA LEU A 157 -4.29 -25.62 -20.67
C LEU A 157 -4.42 -26.65 -21.80
#